data_AF-A0A6A3G2L7-F1
#
_entry.id   AF-A0A6A3G2L7-F1
#
_cell.length_a   1.000
_cell.length_b   1.000
_cell.length_c   1.000
_cell.angle_alpha   90.00
_cell.angle_beta   90.00
_cell.angle_gamma   90.00
#
_symmetry.space_group_name_H-M   'P 1'
#
loop_
_entity.id
_entity.type
_entity.pdbx_description
1 polymer ?
#
loop_
_entity_poly.entity_id
_entity_poly.type
_entity_poly.pdbx_seq_one_letter_code
_entity_poly.pdbx_strand_id
1 'polypeptide(L)'
;MTGEEVCGQFSDLMSGPARQWYHQLPKRVKKSWTKLMEQFRVQYCGKGVSMASRYYQAAQRPDETPLDYLYRLNVAGLRANVPYADGTTEEKREHVEHFIRTLNTQEAELASRLTLMEVADSEALEKKLRARQRGLAHQKKTLFSSNKFRQKAPTPPTQPAR
;
A
#
# COMPACT_ATOMS: atom_id res chain seq x y z
N MET A 1 -12.59 26.92 -28.60
CA MET A 1 -13.22 25.62 -28.29
C MET A 1 -14.42 25.84 -27.39
N THR A 2 -15.52 25.18 -27.66
CA THR A 2 -16.70 25.16 -26.78
C THR A 2 -16.47 24.25 -25.57
N GLY A 3 -17.22 24.44 -24.48
CA GLY A 3 -17.12 23.56 -23.31
C GLY A 3 -17.44 22.09 -23.62
N GLU A 4 -18.26 21.83 -24.64
CA GLU A 4 -18.60 20.49 -25.12
C GLU A 4 -17.44 19.83 -25.89
N GLU A 5 -16.72 20.58 -26.72
CA GLU A 5 -15.51 20.11 -27.41
C GLU A 5 -14.41 19.71 -26.42
N VAL A 6 -14.18 20.52 -25.38
CA VAL A 6 -13.17 20.24 -24.35
C VAL A 6 -13.53 18.98 -23.55
N CYS A 7 -14.81 18.81 -23.19
CA CYS A 7 -15.27 17.61 -22.50
C CYS A 7 -15.17 16.36 -23.39
N GLY A 8 -15.42 16.48 -24.69
CA GLY A 8 -15.22 15.40 -25.67
C GLY A 8 -13.76 14.94 -25.71
N GLN A 9 -12.82 15.87 -25.88
CA GLN A 9 -11.39 15.58 -25.88
C GLN A 9 -10.93 14.93 -24.56
N PHE A 10 -11.46 15.39 -23.43
CA PHE A 10 -11.18 14.79 -22.13
C PHE A 10 -11.57 13.30 -22.07
N SER A 11 -12.71 12.94 -22.67
CA SER A 11 -13.10 11.53 -22.77
C SER A 11 -12.17 10.70 -23.62
N ASP A 12 -11.61 11.27 -24.68
CA ASP A 12 -10.73 10.55 -25.60
C ASP A 12 -9.35 10.28 -25.01
N LEU A 13 -8.93 11.09 -24.02
CA LEU A 13 -7.73 10.86 -23.22
C LEU A 13 -7.89 9.74 -22.18
N MET A 14 -9.12 9.28 -21.91
CA MET A 14 -9.40 8.23 -20.93
C MET A 14 -9.55 6.86 -21.59
N SER A 15 -9.18 5.80 -20.86
CA SER A 15 -9.32 4.41 -21.29
C SER A 15 -10.03 3.55 -20.25
N GLY A 16 -10.63 2.45 -20.71
CA GLY A 16 -11.24 1.44 -19.84
C GLY A 16 -12.38 1.99 -18.96
N PRO A 17 -12.44 1.63 -17.66
CA PRO A 17 -13.51 2.05 -16.76
C PRO A 17 -13.71 3.56 -16.66
N ALA A 18 -12.64 4.35 -16.77
CA ALA A 18 -12.71 5.81 -16.73
C ALA A 18 -13.46 6.40 -17.94
N ARG A 19 -13.26 5.83 -19.13
CA ARG A 19 -14.01 6.24 -20.33
C ARG A 19 -15.48 5.85 -20.24
N GLN A 20 -15.76 4.64 -19.74
CA GLN A 20 -17.14 4.18 -19.54
C GLN A 20 -17.88 5.05 -18.50
N TRP A 21 -17.20 5.42 -17.42
CA TRP A 21 -17.72 6.37 -16.43
C TRP A 21 -18.08 7.71 -17.06
N TYR A 22 -17.28 8.25 -17.99
CA TYR A 22 -17.64 9.48 -18.69
C TYR A 22 -18.92 9.31 -19.52
N HIS A 23 -19.04 8.21 -20.26
CA HIS A 23 -20.19 7.99 -21.15
C HIS A 23 -21.53 7.91 -20.40
N GLN A 24 -21.56 7.31 -19.20
CA GLN A 24 -22.77 7.25 -18.37
C GLN A 24 -23.19 8.60 -17.78
N LEU A 25 -22.34 9.63 -17.80
CA LEU A 25 -22.69 10.92 -17.22
C LEU A 25 -23.85 11.60 -17.99
N PRO A 26 -24.75 12.32 -17.29
CA PRO A 26 -25.79 13.10 -17.92
C PRO A 26 -25.24 14.12 -18.91
N LYS A 27 -25.94 14.38 -20.03
CA LYS A 27 -25.53 15.37 -21.05
C LYS A 27 -25.21 16.75 -20.44
N ARG A 28 -25.97 17.19 -19.42
CA ARG A 28 -25.75 18.46 -18.70
C ARG A 28 -24.38 18.57 -18.03
N VAL A 29 -23.78 17.44 -17.64
CA VAL A 29 -22.43 17.38 -17.04
C VAL A 29 -21.39 17.39 -18.15
N LYS A 30 -21.60 16.61 -19.21
CA LYS A 30 -20.71 16.52 -20.38
C LYS A 30 -20.60 17.82 -21.21
N LYS A 31 -21.54 18.75 -21.06
CA LYS A 31 -21.48 20.08 -21.72
C LYS A 31 -20.78 21.17 -20.89
N SER A 32 -20.40 20.88 -19.64
CA SER A 32 -19.80 21.85 -18.73
C SER A 32 -18.52 21.31 -18.13
N TRP A 33 -17.39 21.86 -18.58
CA TRP A 33 -16.06 21.50 -18.06
C TRP A 33 -15.99 21.56 -16.54
N THR A 34 -16.55 22.61 -15.93
CA THR A 34 -16.59 22.78 -14.47
C THR A 34 -17.34 21.63 -13.77
N LYS A 35 -18.54 21.27 -14.26
CA LYS A 35 -19.34 20.18 -13.67
C LYS A 35 -18.69 18.82 -13.90
N LEU A 36 -18.09 18.61 -15.07
CA LEU A 36 -17.34 17.41 -15.40
C LEU A 36 -16.14 17.23 -14.46
N MET A 37 -15.33 18.27 -14.29
CA MET A 37 -14.16 18.24 -13.42
C MET A 37 -14.53 18.08 -11.94
N GLU A 38 -15.67 18.62 -11.51
CA GLU A 38 -16.20 18.39 -10.17
C GLU A 38 -16.46 16.90 -9.92
N GLN A 39 -17.21 16.25 -10.81
CA GLN A 39 -17.51 14.82 -10.74
C GLN A 39 -16.26 13.96 -10.87
N PHE A 40 -15.34 14.32 -11.77
CA PHE A 40 -14.06 13.62 -11.93
C PHE A 40 -13.23 13.67 -10.66
N ARG A 41 -13.13 14.86 -10.04
CA ARG A 41 -12.40 15.02 -8.79
C ARG A 41 -13.01 14.19 -7.68
N VAL A 42 -14.34 14.09 -7.60
CA VAL A 42 -15.02 13.24 -6.62
C VAL A 42 -14.73 11.77 -6.87
N GLN A 43 -14.90 11.31 -8.11
CA GLN A 43 -14.77 9.90 -8.48
C GLN A 43 -13.33 9.39 -8.40
N TYR A 44 -12.34 10.18 -8.86
CA TYR A 44 -10.97 9.70 -9.09
C TYR A 44 -9.91 10.43 -8.26
N CYS A 45 -10.13 11.69 -7.89
CA CYS A 45 -9.18 12.45 -7.07
C CYS A 45 -9.50 12.41 -5.57
N GLY A 46 -10.60 11.74 -5.20
CA GLY A 46 -11.10 11.65 -3.83
C GLY A 46 -11.52 12.99 -3.24
N LYS A 47 -12.03 13.92 -4.07
CA LYS A 47 -12.72 15.13 -3.61
C LYS A 47 -14.00 14.71 -2.87
N GLY A 48 -14.21 15.23 -1.67
CA GLY A 48 -15.30 14.79 -0.80
C GLY A 48 -14.93 13.69 0.19
N VAL A 49 -13.76 13.02 0.03
CA VAL A 49 -13.19 12.17 1.08
C VAL A 49 -12.28 13.05 1.94
N SER A 50 -12.63 13.25 3.21
CA SER A 50 -11.80 14.03 4.14
C SER A 50 -10.43 13.35 4.31
N MET A 51 -9.38 14.14 4.61
CA MET A 51 -8.06 13.56 4.86
C MET A 51 -8.09 12.59 6.04
N ALA A 52 -8.86 12.91 7.08
CA ALA A 52 -9.16 12.00 8.19
C ALA A 52 -9.78 10.68 7.72
N SER A 53 -10.75 10.72 6.81
CA SER A 53 -11.35 9.50 6.25
C SER A 53 -10.32 8.65 5.51
N ARG A 54 -9.41 9.27 4.73
CA ARG A 54 -8.31 8.54 4.07
C ARG A 54 -7.36 7.86 5.06
N TYR A 55 -7.13 8.47 6.21
CA TYR A 55 -6.31 7.89 7.28
C TYR A 55 -7.02 6.71 7.95
N TYR A 56 -8.24 6.90 8.44
CA TYR A 56 -8.97 5.86 9.18
C TYR A 56 -9.43 4.69 8.30
N GLN A 57 -9.58 4.90 6.99
CA GLN A 57 -9.92 3.84 6.03
C GLN A 57 -8.69 3.22 5.35
N ALA A 58 -7.47 3.66 5.70
CA ALA A 58 -6.26 3.05 5.16
C ALA A 58 -6.16 1.59 5.61
N ALA A 59 -5.83 0.71 4.67
CA ALA A 59 -5.46 -0.68 4.93
C ALA A 59 -4.28 -1.08 4.05
N GLN A 60 -3.48 -2.04 4.52
CA GLN A 60 -2.34 -2.56 3.78
C GLN A 60 -2.80 -3.20 2.47
N ARG A 61 -2.15 -2.87 1.35
CA ARG A 61 -2.44 -3.48 0.06
C ARG A 61 -1.80 -4.87 -0.05
N PRO A 62 -2.34 -5.79 -0.87
CA PRO A 62 -1.78 -7.15 -1.00
C PRO A 62 -0.34 -7.19 -1.54
N ASP A 63 0.03 -6.22 -2.36
CA ASP A 63 1.34 -6.09 -3.00
C ASP A 63 2.32 -5.21 -2.21
N GLU A 64 1.88 -4.59 -1.12
CA GLU A 64 2.65 -3.63 -0.33
C GLU A 64 3.25 -4.31 0.91
N THR A 65 4.54 -4.08 1.18
CA THR A 65 5.17 -4.58 2.40
C THR A 65 4.66 -3.82 3.63
N PRO A 66 4.71 -4.40 4.85
CA PRO A 66 4.30 -3.68 6.05
C PRO A 66 5.06 -2.36 6.27
N LEU A 67 6.33 -2.29 5.85
CA LEU A 67 7.13 -1.08 5.97
C LEU A 67 6.67 0.02 5.00
N ASP A 68 6.39 -0.34 3.75
CA ASP A 68 5.85 0.59 2.76
C ASP A 68 4.46 1.09 3.20
N TYR A 69 3.66 0.19 3.78
CA TYR A 69 2.37 0.54 4.36
C TYR A 69 2.50 1.55 5.50
N LEU A 70 3.44 1.36 6.42
CA LEU A 70 3.69 2.31 7.51
C LEU A 70 4.00 3.71 6.97
N TYR A 71 4.87 3.84 5.96
CA TYR A 71 5.17 5.16 5.38
C TYR A 71 3.96 5.80 4.73
N ARG A 72 3.16 5.02 4.00
CA ARG A 72 1.93 5.52 3.39
C ARG A 72 0.93 5.97 4.46
N LEU A 73 0.82 5.24 5.57
CA LEU A 73 -0.05 5.58 6.68
C LEU A 73 0.42 6.84 7.42
N ASN A 74 1.72 7.00 7.64
CA ASN A 74 2.33 8.20 8.22
C ASN A 74 2.01 9.44 7.38
N VAL A 75 2.16 9.35 6.05
CA VAL A 75 1.80 10.44 5.13
C VAL A 75 0.29 10.76 5.18
N ALA A 76 -0.56 9.73 5.30
CA ALA A 76 -2.00 9.93 5.48
C ALA A 76 -2.30 10.63 6.81
N GLY A 77 -1.64 10.22 7.90
CA GLY A 77 -1.76 10.82 9.23
C GLY A 77 -1.35 12.28 9.22
N LEU A 78 -0.19 12.61 8.62
CA LEU A 78 0.28 13.97 8.45
C LEU A 78 -0.75 14.85 7.71
N ARG A 79 -1.29 14.36 6.59
CA ARG A 79 -2.31 15.09 5.81
C ARG A 79 -3.64 15.25 6.54
N ALA A 80 -3.92 14.35 7.49
CA ALA A 80 -5.11 14.36 8.31
C ALA A 80 -4.93 15.14 9.62
N ASN A 81 -3.75 15.72 9.88
CA ASN A 81 -3.37 16.31 11.16
C ASN A 81 -3.52 15.33 12.34
N VAL A 82 -3.23 14.04 12.12
CA VAL A 82 -3.14 13.04 13.19
C VAL A 82 -1.79 13.19 13.88
N PRO A 83 -1.73 13.38 15.20
CA PRO A 83 -0.50 13.65 15.94
C PRO A 83 0.30 12.36 16.22
N TYR A 84 0.67 11.63 15.15
CA TYR A 84 1.30 10.31 15.26
C TYR A 84 2.79 10.35 15.64
N ALA A 85 3.46 11.49 15.48
CA ALA A 85 4.91 11.65 15.69
C ALA A 85 5.23 12.58 16.87
N ASP A 86 4.45 13.63 17.04
CA ASP A 86 4.63 14.70 18.04
C ASP A 86 3.48 14.78 19.05
N GLY A 87 2.50 13.87 18.98
CA GLY A 87 1.42 13.77 19.95
C GLY A 87 1.82 13.18 21.30
N THR A 88 0.81 13.06 22.15
CA THR A 88 0.86 12.35 23.42
C THR A 88 1.23 10.88 23.22
N THR A 89 1.67 10.22 24.29
CA THR A 89 1.92 8.78 24.29
C THR A 89 0.71 7.97 23.81
N GLU A 90 -0.49 8.40 24.19
CA GLU A 90 -1.73 7.72 23.80
C GLU A 90 -2.00 7.88 22.30
N GLU A 91 -1.89 9.07 21.74
CA GLU A 91 -2.10 9.32 20.30
C GLU A 91 -1.08 8.57 19.43
N LYS A 92 0.18 8.49 19.88
CA LYS A 92 1.22 7.68 19.21
C LYS A 92 0.89 6.20 19.23
N ARG A 93 0.39 5.71 20.38
CA ARG A 93 -0.03 4.31 20.53
C ARG A 93 -1.25 4.00 19.66
N GLU A 94 -2.26 4.86 19.66
CA GLU A 94 -3.46 4.71 18.81
C GLU A 94 -3.09 4.59 17.32
N HIS A 95 -2.10 5.36 16.87
CA HIS A 95 -1.60 5.25 15.50
C HIS A 95 -0.97 3.89 15.20
N VAL A 96 -0.16 3.37 16.14
CA VAL A 96 0.44 2.03 16.02
C VAL A 96 -0.64 0.94 16.05
N GLU A 97 -1.63 1.06 16.93
CA GLU A 97 -2.77 0.14 16.98
C GLU A 97 -3.58 0.17 15.68
N HIS A 98 -3.77 1.35 15.10
CA HIS A 98 -4.43 1.50 13.82
C HIS A 98 -3.65 0.80 12.71
N PHE A 99 -2.32 0.96 12.67
CA PHE A 99 -1.46 0.20 11.76
C PHE A 99 -1.66 -1.31 11.92
N ILE A 100 -1.60 -1.84 13.14
CA ILE A 100 -1.74 -3.27 13.43
C ILE A 100 -3.10 -3.80 12.97
N ARG A 101 -4.19 -3.08 13.29
CA ARG A 101 -5.57 -3.45 12.95
C ARG A 101 -5.83 -3.51 11.44
N THR A 102 -5.06 -2.75 10.67
CA THR A 102 -5.25 -2.55 9.24
C THR A 102 -4.18 -3.23 8.38
N LEU A 103 -3.32 -4.05 9.01
CA LEU A 103 -2.47 -5.00 8.31
C LEU A 103 -3.31 -5.99 7.49
N ASN A 104 -2.74 -6.46 6.39
CA ASN A 104 -3.40 -7.46 5.57
C ASN A 104 -3.45 -8.81 6.31
N THR A 105 -4.35 -9.71 5.90
CA THR A 105 -4.55 -11.00 6.56
C THR A 105 -3.34 -11.93 6.48
N GLN A 106 -2.44 -11.74 5.51
CA GLN A 106 -1.19 -12.51 5.39
C GLN A 106 -0.18 -12.13 6.49
N GLU A 107 -0.34 -10.95 7.09
CA GLU A 107 0.52 -10.43 8.16
C GLU A 107 -0.09 -10.64 9.56
N ALA A 108 -1.04 -11.57 9.72
CA ALA A 108 -1.70 -11.87 11.00
C ALA A 108 -0.69 -12.21 12.12
N GLU A 109 0.30 -13.06 11.83
CA GLU A 109 1.37 -13.40 12.78
C GLU A 109 2.21 -12.17 13.19
N LEU A 110 2.46 -11.25 12.25
CA LEU A 110 3.14 -10.00 12.56
C LEU A 110 2.27 -9.13 13.47
N ALA A 111 0.98 -8.99 13.15
CA ALA A 111 0.03 -8.22 13.92
C ALA A 111 -0.03 -8.71 15.38
N SER A 112 -0.22 -10.01 15.60
CA SER A 112 -0.25 -10.61 16.95
C SER A 112 1.03 -10.34 17.74
N ARG A 113 2.19 -10.49 17.09
CA ARG A 113 3.48 -10.21 17.73
C ARG A 113 3.65 -8.73 18.10
N LEU A 114 3.24 -7.81 17.23
CA LEU A 114 3.32 -6.37 17.50
C LEU A 114 2.39 -5.96 18.64
N THR A 115 1.17 -6.52 18.70
CA THR A 115 0.24 -6.30 19.81
C THR A 115 0.85 -6.74 21.15
N LEU A 116 1.44 -7.94 21.20
CA LEU A 116 2.06 -8.45 22.43
C LEU A 116 3.26 -7.61 22.89
N MET A 117 3.96 -6.96 21.97
CA MET A 117 5.13 -6.14 22.28
C MET A 117 4.79 -4.73 22.76
N GLU A 118 3.53 -4.32 22.72
CA GLU A 118 3.07 -2.96 23.09
C GLU A 118 3.96 -1.86 22.48
N VAL A 119 4.10 -1.89 21.16
CA VAL A 119 4.99 -0.94 20.47
C VAL A 119 4.51 0.49 20.67
N ALA A 120 5.35 1.32 21.28
CA ALA A 120 4.95 2.63 21.79
C ALA A 120 4.66 3.68 20.72
N ASP A 121 5.42 3.69 19.62
CA ASP A 121 5.33 4.74 18.60
C ASP A 121 5.77 4.27 17.20
N SER A 122 5.58 5.15 16.22
CA SER A 122 5.90 4.91 14.81
C SER A 122 7.39 4.65 14.56
N GLU A 123 8.29 5.28 15.34
CA GLU A 123 9.74 5.11 15.17
C GLU A 123 10.20 3.72 15.65
N ALA A 124 9.71 3.29 16.82
CA ALA A 124 9.96 1.96 17.36
C ALA A 124 9.38 0.88 16.43
N LEU A 125 8.18 1.12 15.89
CA LEU A 125 7.55 0.26 14.90
C LEU A 125 8.42 0.13 13.62
N GLU A 126 8.87 1.26 13.06
CA GLU A 126 9.72 1.27 11.87
C GLU A 126 11.00 0.44 12.07
N LYS A 127 11.68 0.62 13.21
CA LYS A 127 12.91 -0.13 13.54
C LYS A 127 12.66 -1.64 13.55
N LYS A 128 11.53 -2.10 14.11
CA LYS A 128 11.15 -3.52 14.13
C LYS A 128 10.84 -4.05 12.74
N LEU A 129 10.09 -3.29 11.93
CA LEU A 129 9.77 -3.67 10.55
C LEU A 129 11.04 -3.79 9.69
N ARG A 130 11.98 -2.83 9.82
CA ARG A 130 13.28 -2.91 9.15
C ARG A 130 14.11 -4.10 9.60
N ALA A 131 14.12 -4.41 10.90
CA ALA A 131 14.83 -5.59 11.41
C ALA A 131 14.25 -6.89 10.84
N ARG A 132 12.93 -7.01 10.76
CA ARG A 132 12.24 -8.14 10.11
C ARG A 132 12.62 -8.26 8.63
N GLN A 133 12.54 -7.17 7.89
CA GLN A 133 12.84 -7.16 6.45
C GLN A 133 14.29 -7.59 6.19
N ARG A 134 15.24 -7.12 7.01
CA ARG A 134 16.63 -7.60 6.97
C ARG A 134 16.69 -9.09 7.26
N GLY A 135 16.05 -9.58 8.31
CA GLY A 135 16.02 -11.01 8.65
C GLY A 135 15.51 -11.89 7.49
N LEU A 136 14.42 -11.49 6.85
CA LEU A 136 13.85 -12.19 5.69
C LEU A 136 14.82 -12.20 4.49
N ALA A 137 15.52 -11.08 4.24
CA ALA A 137 16.51 -11.02 3.17
C ALA A 137 17.72 -11.95 3.43
N HIS A 138 18.16 -12.07 4.69
CA HIS A 138 19.22 -12.99 5.08
C HIS A 138 18.76 -14.45 4.92
N GLN A 139 17.56 -14.79 5.37
CA GLN A 139 17.01 -16.14 5.23
C GLN A 139 16.86 -16.57 3.76
N LYS A 140 16.41 -15.67 2.88
CA LYS A 140 16.38 -15.96 1.44
C LYS A 140 17.79 -16.27 0.92
N LYS A 141 18.79 -15.46 1.26
CA LYS A 141 20.19 -15.68 0.85
C LYS A 141 20.74 -17.03 1.33
N THR A 142 20.46 -17.42 2.58
CA THR A 142 20.94 -18.72 3.11
C THR A 142 20.26 -19.91 2.42
N LEU A 143 18.95 -19.85 2.16
CA LEU A 143 18.23 -20.88 1.40
C LEU A 143 18.74 -21.01 -0.03
N PHE A 144 18.98 -19.90 -0.73
CA PHE A 144 19.59 -19.90 -2.06
C PHE A 144 21.01 -20.46 -2.06
N SER A 145 21.81 -20.15 -1.05
CA SER A 145 23.16 -20.69 -0.90
C SER A 145 23.12 -22.21 -0.67
N SER A 146 22.25 -22.68 0.24
CA SER A 146 22.09 -24.11 0.56
C SER A 146 21.68 -24.95 -0.65
N ASN A 147 20.77 -24.44 -1.49
CA ASN A 147 20.36 -25.13 -2.72
C ASN A 147 21.48 -25.28 -3.76
N LYS A 148 22.45 -24.35 -3.79
CA LYS A 148 23.62 -24.47 -4.69
C LYS A 148 24.61 -25.55 -4.24
N PHE A 149 24.70 -25.83 -2.95
CA PHE A 149 25.57 -26.91 -2.43
C PHE A 149 24.97 -28.31 -2.63
N ARG A 150 23.64 -28.43 -2.76
CA ARG A 150 22.96 -29.72 -2.97
C ARG A 150 22.97 -30.20 -4.43
N GLN A 151 23.34 -29.35 -5.40
CA GLN A 151 23.34 -29.69 -6.84
C GLN A 151 24.71 -30.10 -7.43
N LYS A 152 25.75 -30.34 -6.60
CA LYS A 152 26.97 -31.08 -7.02
C LYS A 152 26.93 -32.46 -6.35
N ALA A 153 27.00 -33.63 -6.99
CA ALA A 153 27.23 -34.05 -8.39
C ALA A 153 26.58 -35.45 -8.60
N PRO A 154 26.28 -35.91 -9.83
CA PRO A 154 26.02 -37.33 -10.09
C PRO A 154 27.36 -38.09 -10.07
N THR A 155 27.46 -39.13 -9.23
CA THR A 155 28.57 -40.09 -9.26
C THR A 155 28.60 -40.82 -10.61
N PRO A 156 29.73 -40.83 -11.35
CA PRO A 156 29.85 -41.65 -12.55
C PRO A 156 29.91 -43.14 -12.18
N PRO A 157 29.30 -44.04 -12.98
CA PRO A 157 29.36 -45.47 -12.72
C PRO A 157 30.74 -46.02 -13.01
N THR A 158 31.36 -46.65 -12.01
CA THR A 158 32.60 -47.40 -12.15
C THR A 158 32.33 -48.68 -12.95
N GLN A 159 32.88 -48.79 -14.15
CA GLN A 159 33.02 -50.07 -14.85
C GLN A 159 34.41 -50.67 -14.58
N PRO A 160 34.52 -51.89 -14.04
CA PRO A 160 35.77 -52.65 -14.07
C PRO A 160 35.96 -53.28 -15.46
N ALA A 161 37.15 -53.08 -16.01
CA ALA A 161 37.61 -53.68 -17.25
C ALA A 161 37.86 -55.20 -17.11
N ARG A 162 37.81 -55.83 -18.29
CA ARG A 162 37.89 -57.25 -18.63
C ARG A 162 38.99 -58.06 -17.93
#